data_AF-A0A2N1JRW4-F1
#
_entry.id   AF-A0A2N1JRW4-F1
#
_cell.length_a   1.000
_cell.length_b   1.000
_cell.length_c   1.000
_cell.angle_alpha   90.00
_cell.angle_beta   90.00
_cell.angle_gamma   90.00
#
_symmetry.space_group_name_H-M   'P 1'
#
loop_
_entity.id
_entity.type
_entity.pdbx_description
1 polymer ?
#
loop_
_entity_poly.entity_id
_entity_poly.type
_entity_poly.pdbx_seq_one_letter_code
_entity_poly.pdbx_strand_id
1 'polypeptide(L)'
;MTKVYVGASALKEMESKKLQFEENANSEYGVIYFVENGKLMGTNKSNGKTYERQPELSFYTTQRFVEFKEFNKGDFVVVIDESYSKSIPVGTIGEVKEDHVAIDNTLRVDLIDRDGDARSPWFYPHRLRKATEAEVQSFKTAQRAKDFAKGKYARVISNDATRRMYGAHAFETDSIIELVERYDSTGYRGKDVKRSTQSSIRIEDMEIVEENVALAEMAKNAKAGDIVRITKDNGNSYTSVGDIVKVTKEKYNGTAVDIEKADGSRAGFKYKENIRMATQAEKEKFEKAVEDARLVVNEGDYARVITNSSVFAKGTVVKLGRFDGMHFQGYPVSGRTWQYIDKRGEVEKITEEEYNEAKRKEDAKRVKRGDVVVVTKSTHRISEGQIAKVRTRCRGHVHLNDEQGKDLGTIDDGLFRLATAKEKEEFEKQGEWAKLGRKVGELRNGDIVAFGSDTGGQFRKGSLAEIFNVTGNGDHFNFKLHGDNGYSHSGRKGWVSELIATKEGRANITVNK
;
A
#
# COMPACT_ATOMS: atom_id res chain seq x y z
N MET A 1 12.28 37.64 -44.04
CA MET A 1 12.06 38.88 -44.80
C MET A 1 11.16 38.57 -45.97
N THR A 2 10.11 39.36 -46.20
CA THR A 2 9.22 39.18 -47.36
C THR A 2 9.94 39.66 -48.61
N LYS A 3 9.97 38.86 -49.68
CA LYS A 3 10.60 39.23 -50.95
C LYS A 3 9.79 40.34 -51.60
N VAL A 4 10.45 41.44 -51.95
CA VAL A 4 9.84 42.61 -52.57
C VAL A 4 10.18 42.63 -54.06
N TYR A 5 9.19 42.93 -54.88
CA TYR A 5 9.27 42.99 -56.33
C TYR A 5 8.94 44.39 -56.81
N VAL A 6 9.68 44.89 -57.80
CA VAL A 6 9.51 46.24 -58.38
C VAL A 6 9.70 46.22 -59.89
N GLY A 7 9.03 47.12 -60.60
CA GLY A 7 9.17 47.29 -62.06
C GLY A 7 8.92 46.02 -62.85
N ALA A 8 9.77 45.75 -63.85
CA ALA A 8 9.67 44.58 -64.71
C ALA A 8 9.74 43.24 -63.96
N SER A 9 10.41 43.20 -62.79
CA SER A 9 10.50 41.98 -61.98
C SER A 9 9.14 41.61 -61.36
N ALA A 10 8.32 42.60 -60.99
CA ALA A 10 6.98 42.35 -60.47
C ALA A 10 6.07 41.80 -61.57
N LEU A 11 6.08 42.41 -62.76
CA LEU A 11 5.29 41.94 -63.91
C LEU A 11 5.63 40.50 -64.30
N LYS A 12 6.91 40.17 -64.38
CA LYS A 12 7.35 38.81 -64.68
C LYS A 12 6.88 37.81 -63.62
N GLU A 13 6.95 38.16 -62.34
CA GLU A 13 6.51 37.25 -61.28
C GLU A 13 4.98 37.12 -61.24
N MET A 14 4.22 38.15 -61.66
CA MET A 14 2.77 38.09 -61.81
C MET A 14 2.28 37.04 -62.82
N GLU A 15 3.13 36.60 -63.76
CA GLU A 15 2.82 35.50 -64.69
C GLU A 15 2.71 34.14 -64.00
N SER A 16 3.35 33.98 -62.84
CA SER A 16 3.39 32.72 -62.11
C SER A 16 2.81 32.81 -60.69
N LYS A 17 2.58 34.02 -60.19
CA LYS A 17 2.17 34.29 -58.81
C LYS A 17 1.17 35.42 -58.75
N LYS A 18 0.34 35.40 -57.71
CA LYS A 18 -0.46 36.56 -57.32
C LYS A 18 0.40 37.47 -56.46
N LEU A 19 0.45 38.77 -56.78
CA LEU A 19 1.17 39.79 -56.02
C LEU A 19 0.20 40.83 -55.47
N GLN A 20 0.61 41.56 -54.45
CA GLN A 20 -0.13 42.70 -53.89
C GLN A 20 0.83 43.83 -53.54
N PHE A 21 0.36 45.06 -53.38
CA PHE A 21 1.23 46.13 -52.90
C PHE A 21 1.75 45.83 -51.50
N GLU A 22 3.00 46.19 -51.25
CA GLU A 22 3.60 46.11 -49.91
C GLU A 22 2.87 47.04 -48.94
N GLU A 23 2.59 48.28 -49.34
CA GLU A 23 1.90 49.28 -48.52
C GLU A 23 0.46 48.87 -48.19
N ASN A 24 -0.21 48.18 -49.12
CA ASN A 24 -1.59 47.68 -48.94
C ASN A 24 -1.63 46.17 -48.66
N ALA A 25 -0.52 45.56 -48.24
CA ALA A 25 -0.47 44.14 -47.96
C ALA A 25 -1.48 43.75 -46.87
N ASN A 26 -1.67 44.66 -45.90
CA ASN A 26 -2.60 44.52 -44.77
C ASN A 26 -3.88 45.37 -44.90
N SER A 27 -4.10 46.04 -46.05
CA SER A 27 -5.27 46.89 -46.28
C SER A 27 -6.42 46.12 -46.95
N GLU A 28 -7.65 46.40 -46.51
CA GLU A 28 -8.91 45.91 -47.10
C GLU A 28 -9.15 46.46 -48.52
N TYR A 29 -8.50 47.58 -48.87
CA TYR A 29 -8.67 48.29 -50.13
C TYR A 29 -7.57 47.98 -51.17
N GLY A 30 -6.84 46.88 -50.96
CA GLY A 30 -5.79 46.44 -51.87
C GLY A 30 -6.30 45.73 -53.12
N VAL A 31 -5.42 45.63 -54.12
CA VAL A 31 -5.65 44.82 -55.33
C VAL A 31 -4.59 43.74 -55.40
N ILE A 32 -5.03 42.51 -55.69
CA ILE A 32 -4.18 41.35 -55.96
C ILE A 32 -3.99 41.28 -57.47
N TYR A 33 -2.76 41.46 -57.92
CA TYR A 33 -2.36 41.47 -59.32
C TYR A 33 -1.80 40.13 -59.75
N PHE A 34 -2.18 39.68 -60.95
CA PHE A 34 -1.64 38.49 -61.60
C PHE A 34 -1.82 38.63 -63.10
N VAL A 35 -1.08 37.86 -63.90
CA VAL A 35 -1.25 37.81 -65.35
C VAL A 35 -1.96 36.51 -65.71
N GLU A 36 -3.06 36.63 -66.44
CA GLU A 36 -3.85 35.52 -66.95
C GLU A 36 -4.12 35.75 -68.44
N ASN A 37 -3.81 34.76 -69.28
CA ASN A 37 -3.96 34.85 -70.74
C ASN A 37 -3.26 36.08 -71.37
N GLY A 38 -2.06 36.44 -70.87
CA GLY A 38 -1.28 37.59 -71.33
C GLY A 38 -1.87 38.95 -70.93
N LYS A 39 -2.95 38.96 -70.14
CA LYS A 39 -3.58 40.17 -69.62
C LYS A 39 -3.31 40.29 -68.14
N LEU A 40 -3.02 41.50 -67.71
CA LEU A 40 -2.90 41.80 -66.30
C LEU A 40 -4.29 41.89 -65.68
N MET A 41 -4.52 41.10 -64.66
CA MET A 41 -5.73 41.05 -63.87
C MET A 41 -5.48 41.64 -62.49
N GLY A 42 -6.54 42.19 -61.89
CA GLY A 42 -6.51 42.75 -60.55
C GLY A 42 -7.79 42.43 -59.79
N THR A 43 -7.71 41.54 -58.81
CA THR A 43 -8.80 41.22 -57.88
C THR A 43 -8.81 42.21 -56.74
N ASN A 44 -9.92 42.94 -56.58
CA ASN A 44 -10.07 43.83 -55.44
C ASN A 44 -10.33 43.02 -54.17
N LYS A 45 -9.55 43.24 -53.12
CA LYS A 45 -9.67 42.52 -51.84
C LYS A 45 -11.01 42.75 -51.14
N SER A 46 -11.59 43.95 -51.29
CA SER A 46 -12.83 44.33 -50.60
C SER A 46 -14.08 43.61 -51.11
N ASN A 47 -14.11 43.21 -52.39
CA ASN A 47 -15.31 42.62 -52.99
C ASN A 47 -15.05 41.38 -53.85
N GLY A 48 -13.79 40.90 -53.91
CA GLY A 48 -13.40 39.70 -54.65
C GLY A 48 -13.53 39.81 -56.17
N LYS A 49 -13.97 40.95 -56.72
CA LYS A 49 -14.18 41.09 -58.16
C LYS A 49 -12.86 41.29 -58.89
N THR A 50 -12.67 40.49 -59.92
CA THR A 50 -11.49 40.52 -60.78
C THR A 50 -11.78 41.34 -62.03
N TYR A 51 -10.91 42.29 -62.33
CA TYR A 51 -10.98 43.11 -63.53
C TYR A 51 -9.65 43.08 -64.26
N GLU A 52 -9.69 43.15 -65.59
CA GLU A 52 -8.50 43.49 -66.38
C GLU A 52 -8.00 44.87 -65.95
N ARG A 53 -6.70 44.99 -65.72
CA ARG A 53 -6.05 46.23 -65.31
C ARG A 53 -5.16 46.70 -66.45
N GLN A 54 -5.26 47.98 -66.77
CA GLN A 54 -4.30 48.67 -67.64
C GLN A 54 -3.60 49.78 -66.86
N PRO A 55 -2.70 49.42 -65.94
CA PRO A 55 -1.89 50.40 -65.24
C PRO A 55 -0.77 50.88 -66.16
N GLU A 56 -0.38 52.13 -65.98
CA GLU A 56 0.76 52.70 -66.66
C GLU A 56 2.06 52.03 -66.22
N LEU A 57 3.06 51.93 -67.10
CA LEU A 57 4.36 51.35 -66.78
C LEU A 57 5.02 52.02 -65.55
N SER A 58 4.78 53.33 -65.41
CA SER A 58 5.19 54.17 -64.28
C SER A 58 4.71 53.63 -62.92
N PHE A 59 3.51 53.06 -62.88
CA PHE A 59 2.92 52.46 -61.69
C PHE A 59 3.74 51.27 -61.20
N TYR A 60 4.11 50.35 -62.09
CA TYR A 60 4.89 49.18 -61.70
C TYR A 60 6.31 49.51 -61.30
N THR A 61 6.91 50.51 -61.92
CA THR A 61 8.29 50.94 -61.61
C THR A 61 8.41 51.69 -60.29
N THR A 62 7.32 52.28 -59.80
CA THR A 62 7.31 53.08 -58.56
C THR A 62 6.78 52.31 -57.35
N GLN A 63 5.90 51.34 -57.59
CA GLN A 63 5.28 50.56 -56.52
C GLN A 63 6.08 49.33 -56.12
N ARG A 64 6.02 49.00 -54.83
CA ARG A 64 6.62 47.80 -54.26
C ARG A 64 5.55 46.73 -54.09
N PHE A 65 5.83 45.54 -54.61
CA PHE A 65 4.92 44.40 -54.57
C PHE A 65 5.49 43.29 -53.70
N VAL A 66 4.61 42.57 -53.04
CA VAL A 66 4.93 41.36 -52.29
C VAL A 66 4.02 40.23 -52.77
N GLU A 67 4.46 38.99 -52.62
CA GLU A 67 3.65 37.82 -52.96
C GLU A 67 2.36 37.76 -52.13
N PHE A 68 1.22 37.62 -52.80
CA PHE A 68 -0.07 37.35 -52.17
C PHE A 68 -0.14 35.86 -51.86
N LYS A 69 -0.09 35.53 -50.56
CA LYS A 69 -0.19 34.14 -50.10
C LYS A 69 -1.64 33.75 -50.00
N GLU A 70 -2.12 33.00 -50.99
CA GLU A 70 -3.44 32.36 -50.96
C GLU A 70 -3.46 31.29 -49.84
N PHE A 71 -4.54 31.27 -49.07
CA PHE A 71 -4.76 30.27 -48.02
C PHE A 71 -5.51 29.10 -48.63
N ASN A 72 -4.98 27.90 -48.46
CA ASN A 72 -5.60 26.67 -48.92
C ASN A 72 -6.18 25.90 -47.74
N LYS A 73 -7.15 25.03 -48.00
CA LYS A 73 -7.57 24.01 -47.03
C LYS A 73 -6.36 23.23 -46.49
N GLY A 74 -6.28 23.12 -45.16
CA GLY A 74 -5.17 22.50 -44.42
C GLY A 74 -4.05 23.46 -44.02
N ASP A 75 -4.04 24.71 -44.50
CA ASP A 75 -3.11 25.72 -44.00
C ASP A 75 -3.40 26.07 -42.54
N PHE A 76 -2.34 26.26 -41.76
CA PHE A 76 -2.43 26.83 -40.43
C PHE A 76 -2.29 28.36 -40.50
N VAL A 77 -3.19 29.06 -39.82
CA VAL A 77 -3.30 30.51 -39.86
C VAL A 77 -3.30 31.11 -38.45
N VAL A 78 -2.81 32.33 -38.32
CA VAL A 78 -2.83 33.13 -37.10
C VAL A 78 -3.82 34.28 -37.29
N VAL A 79 -4.74 34.45 -36.36
CA VAL A 79 -5.66 35.59 -36.30
C VAL A 79 -4.86 36.85 -36.00
N ILE A 80 -4.99 37.87 -36.84
CA ILE A 80 -4.29 39.16 -36.68
C ILE A 80 -5.23 40.33 -36.38
N ASP A 81 -6.55 40.10 -36.41
CA ASP A 81 -7.57 41.10 -36.11
C ASP A 81 -8.76 40.49 -35.33
N GLU A 82 -9.09 41.10 -34.20
CA GLU A 82 -10.17 40.72 -33.27
C GLU A 82 -11.56 41.22 -33.69
N SER A 83 -11.66 42.02 -34.75
CA SER A 83 -12.89 42.71 -35.15
C SER A 83 -14.06 41.78 -35.53
N TYR A 84 -13.82 40.48 -35.73
CA TYR A 84 -14.86 39.50 -36.03
C TYR A 84 -15.57 38.95 -34.77
N SER A 85 -14.81 38.72 -33.69
CA SER A 85 -15.36 38.21 -32.42
C SER A 85 -14.40 38.50 -31.28
N LYS A 86 -14.90 39.18 -30.24
CA LYS A 86 -14.15 39.41 -28.99
C LYS A 86 -13.74 38.11 -28.27
N SER A 87 -14.34 36.97 -28.66
CA SER A 87 -14.02 35.66 -28.09
C SER A 87 -12.76 35.01 -28.70
N ILE A 88 -12.25 35.53 -29.83
CA ILE A 88 -11.08 34.97 -30.52
C ILE A 88 -9.95 36.00 -30.51
N PRO A 89 -8.98 35.88 -29.59
CA PRO A 89 -7.88 36.83 -29.47
C PRO A 89 -7.00 36.91 -30.71
N VAL A 90 -6.40 38.07 -30.94
CA VAL A 90 -5.26 38.20 -31.86
C VAL A 90 -4.16 37.26 -31.39
N GLY A 91 -3.57 36.53 -32.34
CA GLY A 91 -2.53 35.52 -32.11
C GLY A 91 -3.07 34.09 -32.06
N THR A 92 -4.39 33.87 -32.01
CA THR A 92 -4.95 32.51 -32.03
C THR A 92 -4.60 31.79 -33.33
N ILE A 93 -4.12 30.55 -33.22
CA ILE A 93 -3.80 29.68 -34.34
C ILE A 93 -4.98 28.76 -34.63
N GLY A 94 -5.31 28.58 -35.91
CA GLY A 94 -6.31 27.64 -36.38
C GLY A 94 -5.94 26.98 -37.71
N GLU A 95 -6.70 25.96 -38.10
CA GLU A 95 -6.54 25.23 -39.36
C GLU A 95 -7.68 25.60 -40.32
N VAL A 96 -7.36 25.96 -41.56
CA VAL A 96 -8.36 26.24 -42.60
C VAL A 96 -9.03 24.92 -43.02
N LYS A 97 -10.33 24.76 -42.75
CA LYS A 97 -11.10 23.56 -43.14
C LYS A 97 -11.84 23.70 -44.46
N GLU A 98 -12.26 24.92 -44.79
CA GLU A 98 -12.96 25.23 -46.03
C GLU A 98 -12.45 26.55 -46.60
N ASP A 99 -12.14 26.53 -47.89
CA ASP A 99 -11.80 27.67 -48.74
C ASP A 99 -12.99 27.93 -49.68
N HIS A 100 -14.09 28.44 -49.11
CA HIS A 100 -15.32 28.65 -49.88
C HIS A 100 -15.25 29.98 -50.65
N VAL A 101 -14.80 29.90 -51.91
CA VAL A 101 -14.61 31.03 -52.83
C VAL A 101 -15.93 31.64 -53.34
N ALA A 102 -17.06 30.94 -53.19
CA ALA A 102 -18.26 31.23 -53.98
C ALA A 102 -19.13 32.42 -53.50
N ILE A 103 -19.02 32.90 -52.26
CA ILE A 103 -19.94 33.95 -51.77
C ILE A 103 -19.22 35.22 -51.29
N ASP A 104 -18.10 35.16 -50.57
CA ASP A 104 -17.41 36.40 -50.10
C ASP A 104 -15.89 36.21 -49.85
N ASN A 105 -15.25 35.24 -50.52
CA ASN A 105 -13.82 34.92 -50.33
C ASN A 105 -13.42 34.60 -48.86
N THR A 106 -14.34 34.12 -48.04
CA THR A 106 -14.11 33.78 -46.63
C THR A 106 -13.55 32.36 -46.45
N LEU A 107 -12.76 32.16 -45.40
CA LEU A 107 -12.14 30.90 -45.00
C LEU A 107 -12.79 30.40 -43.72
N ARG A 108 -13.18 29.13 -43.67
CA ARG A 108 -13.64 28.51 -42.42
C ARG A 108 -12.43 27.98 -41.66
N VAL A 109 -12.20 28.47 -40.46
CA VAL A 109 -11.02 28.12 -39.65
C VAL A 109 -11.45 27.41 -38.39
N ASP A 110 -10.96 26.20 -38.17
CA ASP A 110 -11.10 25.49 -36.90
C ASP A 110 -10.04 26.00 -35.92
N LEU A 111 -10.49 26.52 -34.79
CA LEU A 111 -9.64 27.04 -33.74
C LEU A 111 -10.24 26.82 -32.36
N ILE A 112 -9.49 27.20 -31.33
CA ILE A 112 -9.95 27.21 -29.95
C ILE A 112 -10.01 28.66 -29.49
N ASP A 113 -11.16 29.05 -28.96
CA ASP A 113 -11.38 30.42 -28.49
C ASP A 113 -10.70 30.69 -27.13
N ARG A 114 -10.91 31.89 -26.58
CA ARG A 114 -10.35 32.28 -25.28
C ARG A 114 -10.82 31.40 -24.12
N ASP A 115 -12.01 30.83 -24.22
CA ASP A 115 -12.65 30.05 -23.16
C ASP A 115 -12.29 28.55 -23.25
N GLY A 116 -11.56 28.16 -24.29
CA GLY A 116 -11.14 26.77 -24.52
C GLY A 116 -12.11 25.98 -25.40
N ASP A 117 -13.12 26.63 -25.96
CA ASP A 117 -14.15 26.00 -26.78
C ASP A 117 -13.69 25.89 -28.24
N ALA A 118 -13.95 24.73 -28.83
CA ALA A 118 -13.72 24.51 -30.26
C ALA A 118 -14.73 25.32 -31.07
N ARG A 119 -14.24 26.15 -32.00
CA ARG A 119 -15.06 26.94 -32.91
C ARG A 119 -14.57 26.81 -34.34
N SER A 120 -15.51 26.94 -35.27
CA SER A 120 -15.25 26.93 -36.72
C SER A 120 -15.81 28.18 -37.42
N PRO A 121 -15.42 29.40 -37.00
CA PRO A 121 -15.89 30.64 -37.60
C PRO A 121 -15.38 30.84 -39.04
N TRP A 122 -16.08 31.71 -39.76
CA TRP A 122 -15.65 32.24 -41.05
C TRP A 122 -14.77 33.47 -40.84
N PHE A 123 -13.62 33.51 -41.49
CA PHE A 123 -12.69 34.62 -41.48
C PHE A 123 -12.49 35.16 -42.89
N TYR A 124 -12.34 36.47 -43.00
CA TYR A 124 -11.78 37.04 -44.21
C TYR A 124 -10.26 36.82 -44.24
N PRO A 125 -9.66 36.49 -45.40
CA PRO A 125 -8.22 36.26 -45.56
C PRO A 125 -7.34 37.38 -44.99
N HIS A 126 -7.79 38.65 -45.06
CA HIS A 126 -7.04 39.80 -44.56
C HIS A 126 -6.92 39.85 -43.04
N ARG A 127 -7.73 39.07 -42.30
CA ARG A 127 -7.68 38.97 -40.82
C ARG A 127 -6.80 37.82 -40.35
N LEU A 128 -6.14 37.16 -41.29
CA LEU A 128 -5.31 36.00 -41.07
C LEU A 128 -3.93 36.24 -41.66
N ARG A 129 -2.92 35.60 -41.08
CA ARG A 129 -1.65 35.34 -41.75
C ARG A 129 -1.32 33.87 -41.68
N LYS A 130 -0.48 33.36 -42.58
CA LYS A 130 0.04 32.00 -42.42
C LYS A 130 0.85 31.90 -41.13
N ALA A 131 0.60 30.84 -40.37
CA ALA A 131 1.43 30.50 -39.22
C ALA A 131 2.83 30.12 -39.70
N THR A 132 3.84 30.50 -38.93
CA THR A 132 5.21 30.03 -39.14
C THR A 132 5.35 28.56 -38.72
N GLU A 133 6.35 27.84 -39.23
CA GLU A 133 6.57 26.44 -38.86
C GLU A 133 6.70 26.24 -37.33
N ALA A 134 7.38 27.17 -36.65
CA ALA A 134 7.51 27.16 -35.20
C ALA A 134 6.14 27.30 -34.49
N GLU A 135 5.29 28.21 -34.96
CA GLU A 135 3.94 28.40 -34.42
C GLU A 135 3.04 27.19 -34.65
N VAL A 136 3.10 26.59 -35.85
CA VAL A 136 2.37 25.36 -36.17
C VAL A 136 2.81 24.23 -35.25
N GLN A 137 4.12 24.09 -35.03
CA GLN A 137 4.65 23.07 -34.15
C GLN A 137 4.20 23.28 -32.70
N SER A 138 4.30 24.51 -32.17
CA SER A 138 3.81 24.84 -30.83
C SER A 138 2.31 24.59 -30.68
N PHE A 139 1.50 24.92 -31.70
CA PHE A 139 0.07 24.65 -31.69
C PHE A 139 -0.24 23.15 -31.65
N LYS A 140 0.41 22.36 -32.52
CA LYS A 140 0.26 20.90 -32.56
C LYS A 140 0.68 20.25 -31.23
N THR A 141 1.81 20.68 -30.68
CA THR A 141 2.29 20.28 -29.35
C THR A 141 1.23 20.60 -28.28
N ALA A 142 0.66 21.81 -28.27
CA ALA A 142 -0.35 22.21 -27.30
C ALA A 142 -1.65 21.38 -27.42
N GLN A 143 -2.07 21.03 -28.63
CA GLN A 143 -3.21 20.13 -28.84
C GLN A 143 -2.92 18.74 -28.29
N ARG A 144 -1.76 18.16 -28.63
CA ARG A 144 -1.34 16.85 -28.12
C ARG A 144 -1.25 16.85 -26.60
N ALA A 145 -0.78 17.92 -25.98
CA ALA A 145 -0.61 18.05 -24.53
C ALA A 145 -1.89 17.76 -23.72
N LYS A 146 -3.08 17.93 -24.33
CA LYS A 146 -4.37 17.63 -23.68
C LYS A 146 -4.59 16.15 -23.43
N ASP A 147 -4.01 15.30 -24.26
CA ASP A 147 -4.14 13.85 -24.12
C ASP A 147 -3.24 13.30 -23.00
N PHE A 148 -2.19 14.04 -22.64
CA PHE A 148 -1.25 13.72 -21.58
C PHE A 148 -1.75 14.21 -20.22
N ALA A 149 -1.92 13.27 -19.29
CA ALA A 149 -2.31 13.57 -17.92
C ALA A 149 -1.49 12.71 -16.96
N LYS A 150 -1.35 13.20 -15.71
CA LYS A 150 -0.72 12.42 -14.64
C LYS A 150 -1.46 11.09 -14.46
N GLY A 151 -0.70 10.01 -14.29
CA GLY A 151 -1.19 8.63 -14.16
C GLY A 151 -1.46 7.92 -15.49
N LYS A 152 -1.40 8.61 -16.64
CA LYS A 152 -1.47 7.97 -17.95
C LYS A 152 -0.11 7.39 -18.36
N TYR A 153 -0.14 6.54 -19.39
CA TYR A 153 1.03 5.91 -19.94
C TYR A 153 1.37 6.47 -21.32
N ALA A 154 2.67 6.50 -21.63
CA ALA A 154 3.17 6.92 -22.92
C ALA A 154 4.34 6.04 -23.37
N ARG A 155 4.52 5.89 -24.69
CA ARG A 155 5.69 5.26 -25.30
C ARG A 155 6.67 6.35 -25.72
N VAL A 156 7.94 6.12 -25.45
CA VAL A 156 9.03 7.00 -25.86
C VAL A 156 9.34 6.75 -27.34
N ILE A 157 9.27 7.79 -28.16
CA ILE A 157 9.50 7.70 -29.62
C ILE A 157 10.80 8.39 -30.06
N SER A 158 11.35 9.30 -29.25
CA SER A 158 12.58 10.04 -29.52
C SER A 158 13.23 10.50 -28.21
N ASN A 159 14.37 11.17 -28.30
CA ASN A 159 15.04 11.89 -27.22
C ASN A 159 15.40 13.34 -27.65
N ASP A 160 15.05 13.73 -28.88
CA ASP A 160 15.58 14.93 -29.50
C ASP A 160 15.03 16.22 -28.87
N ALA A 161 13.73 16.25 -28.56
CA ALA A 161 13.10 17.45 -28.01
C ALA A 161 13.56 17.71 -26.57
N THR A 162 13.65 16.65 -25.77
CA THR A 162 14.11 16.70 -24.38
C THR A 162 15.59 17.08 -24.32
N ARG A 163 16.43 16.45 -25.16
CA ARG A 163 17.87 16.71 -25.20
C ARG A 163 18.20 18.18 -25.44
N ARG A 164 17.48 18.85 -26.33
CA ARG A 164 17.69 20.28 -26.65
C ARG A 164 17.41 21.21 -25.47
N MET A 165 16.50 20.85 -24.57
CA MET A 165 16.02 21.75 -23.51
C MET A 165 16.63 21.42 -22.14
N TYR A 166 16.77 20.14 -21.79
CA TYR A 166 17.12 19.69 -20.43
C TYR A 166 18.19 18.60 -20.37
N GLY A 167 18.82 18.28 -21.51
CA GLY A 167 19.70 17.12 -21.63
C GLY A 167 18.92 15.84 -21.93
N ALA A 168 19.63 14.83 -22.43
CA ALA A 168 19.02 13.58 -22.88
C ALA A 168 18.35 12.86 -21.70
N HIS A 169 17.12 12.37 -21.89
CA HIS A 169 16.47 11.54 -20.88
C HIS A 169 17.06 10.13 -20.86
N ALA A 170 16.88 9.43 -19.75
CA ALA A 170 17.41 8.09 -19.53
C ALA A 170 16.58 6.96 -20.16
N PHE A 171 15.43 7.27 -20.78
CA PHE A 171 14.57 6.26 -21.40
C PHE A 171 15.10 5.83 -22.78
N GLU A 172 14.98 4.54 -23.07
CA GLU A 172 15.21 3.98 -24.40
C GLU A 172 13.98 4.21 -25.29
N THR A 173 14.18 4.39 -26.59
CA THR A 173 13.08 4.39 -27.57
C THR A 173 12.26 3.11 -27.45
N ASP A 174 10.96 3.20 -27.66
CA ASP A 174 9.93 2.16 -27.46
C ASP A 174 9.66 1.77 -25.99
N SER A 175 10.34 2.37 -25.02
CA SER A 175 10.00 2.18 -23.61
C SER A 175 8.64 2.77 -23.29
N ILE A 176 7.83 2.04 -22.51
CA ILE A 176 6.59 2.56 -21.95
C ILE A 176 6.92 3.18 -20.58
N ILE A 177 6.37 4.37 -20.34
CA ILE A 177 6.56 5.12 -19.10
C ILE A 177 5.20 5.53 -18.53
N GLU A 178 5.12 5.57 -17.21
CA GLU A 178 4.02 6.21 -16.47
C GLU A 178 4.32 7.70 -16.29
N LEU A 179 3.34 8.56 -16.56
CA LEU A 179 3.46 10.01 -16.37
C LEU A 179 3.17 10.37 -14.90
N VAL A 180 4.21 10.51 -14.09
CA VAL A 180 4.08 10.63 -12.63
C VAL A 180 3.79 12.06 -12.19
N GLU A 181 4.38 13.04 -12.86
CA GLU A 181 4.33 14.45 -12.47
C GLU A 181 4.40 15.33 -13.72
N ARG A 182 3.66 16.45 -13.72
CA ARG A 182 3.75 17.47 -14.77
C ARG A 182 4.51 18.67 -14.21
N TYR A 183 5.53 19.14 -14.93
CA TYR A 183 6.32 20.29 -14.50
C TYR A 183 5.91 21.59 -15.20
N ASP A 184 5.57 21.48 -16.48
CA ASP A 184 5.16 22.61 -17.30
C ASP A 184 4.13 22.16 -18.35
N SER A 185 3.81 23.03 -19.30
CA SER A 185 2.81 22.76 -20.33
C SER A 185 3.16 21.56 -21.23
N THR A 186 4.43 21.19 -21.39
CA THR A 186 4.89 20.17 -22.35
C THR A 186 5.87 19.14 -21.76
N GLY A 187 6.19 19.23 -20.46
CA GLY A 187 7.17 18.39 -19.78
C GLY A 187 6.59 17.61 -18.59
N TYR A 188 6.97 16.33 -18.51
CA TYR A 188 6.55 15.40 -17.47
C TYR A 188 7.75 14.69 -16.84
N ARG A 189 7.59 14.22 -15.59
CA ARG A 189 8.40 13.15 -15.02
C ARG A 189 7.83 11.82 -15.48
N GLY A 190 8.58 11.12 -16.32
CA GLY A 190 8.29 9.73 -16.64
C GLY A 190 8.86 8.80 -15.57
N LYS A 191 8.22 7.66 -15.37
CA LYS A 191 8.80 6.49 -14.69
C LYS A 191 8.70 5.30 -15.62
N ASP A 192 9.83 4.66 -15.90
CA ASP A 192 9.86 3.46 -16.72
C ASP A 192 9.05 2.34 -16.08
N VAL A 193 8.24 1.65 -16.89
CA VAL A 193 7.40 0.56 -16.39
C VAL A 193 8.20 -0.72 -16.10
N LYS A 194 9.36 -0.88 -16.72
CA LYS A 194 10.30 -2.00 -16.56
C LYS A 194 11.35 -1.69 -15.51
N ARG A 195 11.77 -0.43 -15.40
CA ARG A 195 12.87 0.01 -14.54
C ARG A 195 12.37 1.04 -13.52
N SER A 196 12.93 1.06 -12.31
CA SER A 196 12.61 2.11 -11.33
C SER A 196 13.22 3.50 -11.68
N THR A 197 13.68 3.69 -12.92
CA THR A 197 14.30 4.92 -13.38
C THR A 197 13.23 5.99 -13.62
N GLN A 198 13.49 7.19 -13.11
CA GLN A 198 12.69 8.38 -13.39
C GLN A 198 13.54 9.39 -14.15
N SER A 199 12.93 10.05 -15.13
CA SER A 199 13.60 11.08 -15.92
C SER A 199 12.57 12.07 -16.45
N SER A 200 13.00 13.30 -16.72
CA SER A 200 12.15 14.31 -17.34
C SER A 200 12.07 14.05 -18.84
N ILE A 201 10.89 14.20 -19.42
CA ILE A 201 10.64 13.96 -20.85
C ILE A 201 9.59 14.93 -21.38
N ARG A 202 9.74 15.33 -22.65
CA ARG A 202 8.84 16.23 -23.39
C ARG A 202 7.77 15.45 -24.17
N ILE A 203 6.57 16.02 -24.30
CA ILE A 203 5.45 15.39 -25.03
C ILE A 203 5.76 15.14 -26.52
N GLU A 204 6.69 15.90 -27.09
CA GLU A 204 7.18 15.70 -28.45
C GLU A 204 7.94 14.39 -28.61
N ASP A 205 8.58 13.90 -27.55
CA ASP A 205 9.35 12.64 -27.52
C ASP A 205 8.49 11.44 -27.12
N MET A 206 7.16 11.62 -27.00
CA MET A 206 6.24 10.62 -26.49
C MET A 206 5.02 10.43 -27.38
N GLU A 207 4.39 9.27 -27.30
CA GLU A 207 3.04 9.00 -27.80
C GLU A 207 2.19 8.36 -26.70
N ILE A 208 0.89 8.67 -26.64
CA ILE A 208 -0.01 8.08 -25.63
C ILE A 208 -0.19 6.59 -25.92
N VAL A 209 -0.19 5.79 -24.85
CA VAL A 209 -0.43 4.36 -24.90
C VAL A 209 -1.66 4.03 -24.08
N GLU A 210 -2.51 3.17 -24.62
CA GLU A 210 -3.66 2.60 -23.92
C GLU A 210 -3.22 1.89 -22.63
N GLU A 211 -3.92 2.15 -21.53
CA GLU A 211 -3.56 1.65 -20.20
C GLU A 211 -3.39 0.12 -20.18
N ASN A 212 -4.28 -0.62 -20.84
CA ASN A 212 -4.19 -2.08 -20.90
C ASN A 212 -2.91 -2.59 -21.56
N VAL A 213 -2.37 -1.87 -22.56
CA VAL A 213 -1.12 -2.22 -23.24
C VAL A 213 0.05 -1.99 -22.29
N ALA A 214 0.06 -0.86 -21.56
CA ALA A 214 1.08 -0.58 -20.58
C ALA A 214 1.08 -1.59 -19.42
N LEU A 215 -0.09 -1.93 -18.88
CA LEU A 215 -0.24 -2.91 -17.80
C LEU A 215 0.18 -4.33 -18.23
N ALA A 216 -0.01 -4.69 -19.50
CA ALA A 216 0.47 -5.95 -20.05
C ALA A 216 2.00 -5.97 -20.17
N GLU A 217 2.61 -4.87 -20.59
CA GLU A 217 4.07 -4.74 -20.65
C GLU A 217 4.70 -4.80 -19.24
N MET A 218 4.08 -4.15 -18.26
CA MET A 218 4.48 -4.23 -16.85
C MET A 218 4.47 -5.66 -16.32
N ALA A 219 3.47 -6.45 -16.70
CA ALA A 219 3.28 -7.80 -16.19
C ALA A 219 4.41 -8.77 -16.61
N LYS A 220 5.18 -8.45 -17.67
CA LYS A 220 6.41 -9.16 -18.03
C LYS A 220 7.47 -9.14 -16.91
N ASN A 221 7.39 -8.16 -16.01
CA ASN A 221 8.27 -8.02 -14.85
C ASN A 221 7.56 -8.28 -13.52
N ALA A 222 6.35 -8.85 -13.52
CA ALA A 222 5.59 -9.14 -12.30
C ALA A 222 6.38 -10.05 -11.35
N LYS A 223 6.37 -9.71 -10.05
CA LYS A 223 7.11 -10.34 -8.96
C LYS A 223 6.17 -10.77 -7.83
N ALA A 224 6.71 -11.52 -6.87
CA ALA A 224 5.98 -11.89 -5.66
C ALA A 224 5.40 -10.66 -4.95
N GLY A 225 4.11 -10.72 -4.60
CA GLY A 225 3.35 -9.63 -4.00
C GLY A 225 2.52 -8.83 -5.00
N ASP A 226 2.83 -8.86 -6.29
CA ASP A 226 2.07 -8.12 -7.29
C ASP A 226 0.66 -8.67 -7.50
N ILE A 227 -0.30 -7.77 -7.70
CA ILE A 227 -1.69 -8.15 -8.03
C ILE A 227 -1.88 -8.00 -9.54
N VAL A 228 -2.39 -9.07 -10.16
CA VAL A 228 -2.54 -9.20 -11.61
C VAL A 228 -3.94 -9.66 -11.98
N ARG A 229 -4.37 -9.32 -13.19
CA ARG A 229 -5.61 -9.81 -13.79
C ARG A 229 -5.32 -10.80 -14.92
N ILE A 230 -6.04 -11.91 -14.94
CA ILE A 230 -5.93 -12.91 -15.99
C ILE A 230 -6.58 -12.40 -17.27
N THR A 231 -5.84 -12.40 -18.38
CA THR A 231 -6.30 -11.92 -19.69
C THR A 231 -6.57 -13.05 -20.68
N LYS A 232 -5.92 -14.21 -20.51
CA LYS A 232 -6.10 -15.39 -21.36
C LYS A 232 -6.14 -16.67 -20.53
N ASP A 233 -7.00 -17.59 -20.95
CA ASP A 233 -7.13 -18.88 -20.27
C ASP A 233 -6.15 -19.93 -20.81
N ASN A 234 -4.85 -19.68 -20.64
CA ASN A 234 -3.81 -20.64 -21.01
C ASN A 234 -2.79 -20.81 -19.86
N GLY A 235 -2.39 -22.06 -19.60
CA GLY A 235 -1.45 -22.47 -18.53
C GLY A 235 -2.04 -23.44 -17.51
N ASN A 236 -3.11 -23.05 -16.80
CA ASN A 236 -3.81 -23.89 -15.81
C ASN A 236 -5.34 -23.61 -15.81
N SER A 237 -6.14 -24.52 -15.24
CA SER A 237 -7.62 -24.44 -15.17
C SER A 237 -8.22 -23.94 -13.84
N TYR A 238 -7.40 -23.48 -12.90
CA TYR A 238 -7.83 -22.99 -11.58
C TYR A 238 -8.34 -21.54 -11.57
N THR A 239 -8.16 -20.83 -12.69
CA THR A 239 -8.48 -19.41 -12.87
C THR A 239 -9.11 -19.18 -14.24
N SER A 240 -10.03 -18.23 -14.30
CA SER A 240 -10.73 -17.81 -15.52
C SER A 240 -10.23 -16.45 -16.00
N VAL A 241 -10.49 -16.12 -17.28
CA VAL A 241 -10.25 -14.76 -17.79
C VAL A 241 -11.07 -13.77 -16.98
N GLY A 242 -10.42 -12.72 -16.50
CA GLY A 242 -11.03 -11.70 -15.64
C GLY A 242 -10.71 -11.85 -14.16
N ASP A 243 -10.23 -13.00 -13.71
CA ASP A 243 -9.87 -13.22 -12.31
C ASP A 243 -8.73 -12.28 -11.88
N ILE A 244 -8.83 -11.77 -10.65
CA ILE A 244 -7.79 -10.96 -10.01
C ILE A 244 -7.11 -11.83 -8.96
N VAL A 245 -5.78 -11.95 -9.06
CA VAL A 245 -4.97 -12.87 -8.27
C VAL A 245 -3.69 -12.18 -7.81
N LYS A 246 -3.08 -12.69 -6.74
CA LYS A 246 -1.79 -12.22 -6.25
C LYS A 246 -0.68 -13.18 -6.67
N VAL A 247 0.43 -12.63 -7.15
CA VAL A 247 1.63 -13.38 -7.50
C VAL A 247 2.35 -13.79 -6.22
N THR A 248 2.70 -15.07 -6.10
CA THR A 248 3.38 -15.62 -4.93
C THR A 248 4.88 -15.82 -5.18
N LYS A 249 5.25 -16.23 -6.39
CA LYS A 249 6.65 -16.39 -6.82
C LYS A 249 6.76 -16.50 -8.34
N GLU A 250 7.97 -16.29 -8.85
CA GLU A 250 8.29 -16.55 -10.25
C GLU A 250 8.53 -18.05 -10.52
N LYS A 251 8.33 -18.46 -11.77
CA LYS A 251 8.46 -19.84 -12.24
C LYS A 251 9.02 -19.90 -13.66
N TYR A 252 9.55 -21.06 -14.05
CA TYR A 252 10.09 -21.33 -15.39
C TYR A 252 11.06 -20.24 -15.85
N ASN A 253 12.08 -19.98 -15.04
CA ASN A 253 13.11 -18.95 -15.29
C ASN A 253 12.53 -17.56 -15.56
N GLY A 254 11.43 -17.20 -14.87
CA GLY A 254 10.84 -15.86 -14.93
C GLY A 254 9.80 -15.66 -16.05
N THR A 255 9.48 -16.69 -16.84
CA THR A 255 8.47 -16.62 -17.91
C THR A 255 7.03 -16.79 -17.40
N ALA A 256 6.86 -17.34 -16.20
CA ALA A 256 5.57 -17.53 -15.56
C ALA A 256 5.63 -17.13 -14.08
N VAL A 257 4.45 -17.05 -13.47
CA VAL A 257 4.26 -16.74 -12.06
C VAL A 257 3.30 -17.75 -11.43
N ASP A 258 3.62 -18.22 -10.23
CA ASP A 258 2.64 -18.90 -9.37
C ASP A 258 1.74 -17.84 -8.72
N ILE A 259 0.46 -18.16 -8.59
CA ILE A 259 -0.60 -17.21 -8.19
C ILE A 259 -1.52 -17.82 -7.14
N GLU A 260 -2.14 -16.95 -6.34
CA GLU A 260 -3.15 -17.28 -5.33
C GLU A 260 -4.36 -16.35 -5.40
N LYS A 261 -5.51 -16.84 -4.94
CA LYS A 261 -6.75 -16.06 -4.84
C LYS A 261 -6.74 -15.20 -3.57
N ALA A 262 -7.74 -14.31 -3.45
CA ALA A 262 -7.87 -13.42 -2.30
C ALA A 262 -8.03 -14.17 -0.96
N ASP A 263 -8.62 -15.37 -0.97
CA ASP A 263 -8.77 -16.24 0.19
C ASP A 263 -7.48 -17.01 0.58
N GLY A 264 -6.38 -16.76 -0.14
CA GLY A 264 -5.10 -17.47 0.05
C GLY A 264 -5.07 -18.87 -0.58
N SER A 265 -6.15 -19.31 -1.23
CA SER A 265 -6.16 -20.59 -1.92
C SER A 265 -5.25 -20.57 -3.16
N ARG A 266 -4.59 -21.70 -3.41
CA ARG A 266 -3.67 -21.87 -4.53
C ARG A 266 -4.41 -21.77 -5.87
N ALA A 267 -3.97 -20.85 -6.74
CA ALA A 267 -4.56 -20.62 -8.06
C ALA A 267 -3.69 -21.13 -9.22
N GLY A 268 -2.66 -21.92 -8.91
CA GLY A 268 -1.75 -22.51 -9.89
C GLY A 268 -0.70 -21.52 -10.40
N PHE A 269 -0.40 -21.57 -11.70
CA PHE A 269 0.55 -20.68 -12.39
C PHE A 269 -0.02 -20.12 -13.70
N LYS A 270 0.36 -18.90 -14.08
CA LYS A 270 0.07 -18.36 -15.42
C LYS A 270 1.33 -17.76 -16.03
N TYR A 271 1.43 -17.85 -17.37
CA TYR A 271 2.50 -17.19 -18.10
C TYR A 271 2.31 -15.67 -18.05
N LYS A 272 3.43 -14.93 -18.02
CA LYS A 272 3.39 -13.46 -17.90
C LYS A 272 2.69 -12.77 -19.08
N GLU A 273 2.63 -13.42 -20.24
CA GLU A 273 1.87 -12.98 -21.42
C GLU A 273 0.34 -13.15 -21.31
N ASN A 274 -0.13 -13.96 -20.36
CA ASN A 274 -1.56 -14.26 -20.15
C ASN A 274 -2.16 -13.48 -18.98
N ILE A 275 -1.40 -12.50 -18.46
CA ILE A 275 -1.79 -11.64 -17.36
C ILE A 275 -1.46 -10.19 -17.71
N ARG A 276 -2.13 -9.26 -17.04
CA ARG A 276 -1.70 -7.87 -16.96
C ARG A 276 -1.66 -7.44 -15.50
N MET A 277 -0.91 -6.38 -15.19
CA MET A 277 -1.00 -5.76 -13.87
C MET A 277 -2.45 -5.33 -13.60
N ALA A 278 -2.89 -5.49 -12.35
CA ALA A 278 -4.20 -5.02 -11.93
C ALA A 278 -4.22 -3.48 -11.90
N THR A 279 -5.33 -2.91 -12.36
CA THR A 279 -5.63 -1.48 -12.19
C THR A 279 -5.82 -1.16 -10.70
N GLN A 280 -5.76 0.11 -10.33
CA GLN A 280 -5.93 0.53 -8.95
C GLN A 280 -7.29 0.08 -8.36
N ALA A 281 -8.37 0.23 -9.12
CA ALA A 281 -9.71 -0.22 -8.70
C ALA A 281 -9.80 -1.75 -8.53
N GLU A 282 -9.07 -2.53 -9.34
CA GLU A 282 -9.00 -3.99 -9.20
C GLU A 282 -8.19 -4.41 -7.97
N LYS A 283 -7.10 -3.69 -7.64
CA LYS A 283 -6.33 -3.92 -6.42
C LYS A 283 -7.19 -3.68 -5.18
N GLU A 284 -7.94 -2.59 -5.15
CA GLU A 284 -8.85 -2.29 -4.04
C GLU A 284 -9.94 -3.36 -3.86
N LYS A 285 -10.49 -3.88 -4.96
CA LYS A 285 -11.42 -5.02 -4.93
C LYS A 285 -10.77 -6.28 -4.38
N PHE A 286 -9.53 -6.56 -4.77
CA PHE A 286 -8.78 -7.72 -4.28
C PHE A 286 -8.50 -7.61 -2.78
N GLU A 287 -7.99 -6.47 -2.31
CA GLU A 287 -7.72 -6.25 -0.88
C GLU A 287 -8.99 -6.34 -0.03
N LYS A 288 -10.11 -5.82 -0.53
CA LYS A 288 -11.41 -6.01 0.15
C LYS A 288 -11.78 -7.48 0.24
N ALA A 289 -11.61 -8.25 -0.84
CA ALA A 289 -11.89 -9.69 -0.84
C ALA A 289 -10.94 -10.47 0.09
N VAL A 290 -9.68 -10.03 0.25
CA VAL A 290 -8.73 -10.59 1.23
C VAL A 290 -9.24 -10.36 2.65
N GLU A 291 -9.69 -9.16 2.96
CA GLU A 291 -10.23 -8.84 4.29
C GLU A 291 -11.53 -9.61 4.58
N ASP A 292 -12.45 -9.66 3.60
CA ASP A 292 -13.67 -10.47 3.69
C ASP A 292 -13.33 -11.95 3.92
N ALA A 293 -12.29 -12.48 3.27
CA ALA A 293 -11.82 -13.85 3.47
C ALA A 293 -11.14 -14.07 4.83
N ARG A 294 -10.44 -13.08 5.39
CA ARG A 294 -9.88 -13.14 6.75
C ARG A 294 -10.94 -13.22 7.83
N LEU A 295 -12.10 -12.61 7.58
CA LEU A 295 -13.26 -12.69 8.46
C LEU A 295 -13.96 -14.07 8.41
N VAL A 296 -13.58 -14.95 7.49
CA VAL A 296 -14.08 -16.33 7.44
C VAL A 296 -13.44 -17.17 8.54
N VAL A 297 -14.27 -17.63 9.48
CA VAL A 297 -13.89 -18.55 10.55
C VAL A 297 -13.59 -19.96 10.02
N ASN A 298 -12.53 -20.60 10.55
CA ASN A 298 -12.13 -21.97 10.24
C ASN A 298 -12.13 -22.89 11.48
N GLU A 299 -12.00 -24.19 11.27
CA GLU A 299 -11.80 -25.15 12.37
C GLU A 299 -10.53 -24.79 13.16
N GLY A 300 -10.62 -24.83 14.49
CA GLY A 300 -9.52 -24.47 15.39
C GLY A 300 -9.45 -22.98 15.73
N ASP A 301 -10.12 -22.10 14.98
CA ASP A 301 -10.16 -20.67 15.26
C ASP A 301 -10.96 -20.36 16.54
N TYR A 302 -10.67 -19.20 17.13
CA TYR A 302 -11.44 -18.63 18.22
C TYR A 302 -12.48 -17.67 17.67
N ALA A 303 -13.68 -17.73 18.24
CA ALA A 303 -14.81 -16.97 17.75
C ALA A 303 -15.66 -16.38 18.89
N ARG A 304 -16.37 -15.30 18.60
CA ARG A 304 -17.41 -14.73 19.45
C ARG A 304 -18.74 -14.81 18.74
N VAL A 305 -19.74 -15.32 19.44
CA VAL A 305 -21.10 -15.47 18.91
C VAL A 305 -21.74 -14.09 18.80
N ILE A 306 -22.19 -13.70 17.61
CA ILE A 306 -22.77 -12.37 17.35
C ILE A 306 -24.31 -12.38 17.25
N THR A 307 -24.91 -13.57 17.15
CA THR A 307 -26.36 -13.77 17.11
C THR A 307 -26.82 -14.66 18.26
N ASN A 308 -27.97 -14.36 18.85
CA ASN A 308 -28.57 -15.28 19.81
C ASN A 308 -29.05 -16.54 19.07
N SER A 309 -28.66 -17.71 19.55
CA SER A 309 -29.26 -18.98 19.16
C SER A 309 -29.94 -19.63 20.36
N SER A 310 -30.63 -20.74 20.15
CA SER A 310 -31.19 -21.58 21.23
C SER A 310 -30.11 -22.14 22.17
N VAL A 311 -28.85 -22.08 21.75
CA VAL A 311 -27.70 -22.74 22.35
C VAL A 311 -26.71 -21.74 22.95
N PHE A 312 -26.37 -20.69 22.19
CA PHE A 312 -25.40 -19.67 22.58
C PHE A 312 -26.06 -18.30 22.66
N ALA A 313 -25.80 -17.61 23.77
CA ALA A 313 -26.13 -16.20 23.87
C ALA A 313 -25.12 -15.37 23.06
N LYS A 314 -25.59 -14.27 22.49
CA LYS A 314 -24.75 -13.24 21.87
C LYS A 314 -23.67 -12.78 22.86
N GLY A 315 -22.43 -12.70 22.38
CA GLY A 315 -21.23 -12.39 23.15
C GLY A 315 -20.51 -13.62 23.72
N THR A 316 -21.06 -14.84 23.57
CA THR A 316 -20.38 -16.05 24.04
C THR A 316 -19.10 -16.28 23.24
N VAL A 317 -17.99 -16.50 23.95
CA VAL A 317 -16.69 -16.80 23.35
C VAL A 317 -16.50 -18.32 23.27
N VAL A 318 -16.13 -18.81 22.10
CA VAL A 318 -16.02 -20.23 21.78
C VAL A 318 -14.71 -20.53 21.04
N LYS A 319 -14.20 -21.75 21.20
CA LYS A 319 -13.24 -22.34 20.28
C LYS A 319 -14.00 -23.17 19.26
N LEU A 320 -13.73 -22.96 17.98
CA LEU A 320 -14.35 -23.74 16.92
C LEU A 320 -13.61 -25.06 16.76
N GLY A 321 -14.33 -26.17 16.84
CA GLY A 321 -13.84 -27.50 16.54
C GLY A 321 -14.20 -27.91 15.12
N ARG A 322 -14.50 -29.19 14.96
CA ARG A 322 -14.80 -29.80 13.66
C ARG A 322 -15.97 -29.11 12.96
N PHE A 323 -15.83 -28.91 11.66
CA PHE A 323 -16.86 -28.50 10.72
C PHE A 323 -17.37 -29.74 9.99
N ASP A 324 -18.67 -29.99 10.04
CA ASP A 324 -19.28 -31.17 9.40
C ASP A 324 -19.80 -30.89 7.98
N GLY A 325 -19.51 -29.70 7.44
CA GLY A 325 -20.01 -29.23 6.15
C GLY A 325 -21.18 -28.24 6.28
N MET A 326 -21.91 -28.25 7.41
CA MET A 326 -22.96 -27.27 7.70
C MET A 326 -22.73 -26.51 9.01
N HIS A 327 -22.25 -27.17 10.06
CA HIS A 327 -22.16 -26.62 11.40
C HIS A 327 -20.73 -26.70 11.94
N PHE A 328 -20.34 -25.73 12.78
CA PHE A 328 -19.15 -25.85 13.61
C PHE A 328 -19.50 -26.41 14.99
N GLN A 329 -18.62 -27.23 15.56
CA GLN A 329 -18.66 -27.51 17.00
C GLN A 329 -18.10 -26.30 17.78
N GLY A 330 -18.95 -25.57 18.49
CA GLY A 330 -18.55 -24.50 19.39
C GLY A 330 -18.24 -25.03 20.80
N TYR A 331 -17.01 -24.85 21.27
CA TYR A 331 -16.58 -25.16 22.63
C TYR A 331 -16.54 -23.86 23.45
N PRO A 332 -17.57 -23.56 24.28
CA PRO A 332 -17.59 -22.32 25.04
C PRO A 332 -16.50 -22.30 26.10
N VAL A 333 -15.94 -21.10 26.34
CA VAL A 333 -14.97 -20.87 27.43
C VAL A 333 -15.50 -21.26 28.81
N SER A 334 -16.83 -21.28 28.97
CA SER A 334 -17.50 -21.79 30.17
C SER A 334 -17.35 -23.28 30.37
N GLY A 335 -16.59 -24.02 29.55
CA GLY A 335 -16.35 -25.45 29.72
C GLY A 335 -17.61 -26.32 29.76
N ARG A 336 -18.72 -25.83 29.17
CA ARG A 336 -19.89 -26.66 28.88
C ARG A 336 -19.55 -27.58 27.71
N THR A 337 -20.28 -28.68 27.55
CA THR A 337 -20.16 -29.55 26.38
C THR A 337 -20.30 -28.74 25.10
N TRP A 338 -19.56 -29.13 24.06
CA TRP A 338 -19.66 -28.51 22.75
C TRP A 338 -21.09 -28.57 22.23
N GLN A 339 -21.49 -27.56 21.45
CA GLN A 339 -22.77 -27.54 20.75
C GLN A 339 -22.59 -26.93 19.35
N TYR A 340 -23.58 -27.10 18.49
CA TYR A 340 -23.50 -26.65 17.10
C TYR A 340 -23.67 -25.14 16.96
N ILE A 341 -22.92 -24.56 16.02
CA ILE A 341 -23.07 -23.21 15.51
C ILE A 341 -23.47 -23.36 14.05
N ASP A 342 -24.69 -22.97 13.72
CA ASP A 342 -25.38 -23.45 12.53
C ASP A 342 -24.96 -22.70 11.26
N LYS A 343 -24.42 -21.49 11.40
CA LYS A 343 -24.00 -20.68 10.25
C LYS A 343 -22.67 -19.99 10.51
N ARG A 344 -21.83 -19.94 9.47
CA ARG A 344 -20.57 -19.15 9.43
C ARG A 344 -20.78 -17.68 9.81
N GLY A 345 -21.96 -17.12 9.55
CA GLY A 345 -22.30 -15.73 9.89
C GLY A 345 -22.83 -15.51 11.32
N GLU A 346 -22.86 -16.54 12.18
CA GLU A 346 -23.30 -16.39 13.58
C GLU A 346 -22.16 -16.09 14.55
N VAL A 347 -20.93 -16.06 14.04
CA VAL A 347 -19.72 -15.82 14.80
C VAL A 347 -18.80 -14.84 14.08
N GLU A 348 -18.09 -14.03 14.87
CA GLU A 348 -16.95 -13.25 14.41
C GLU A 348 -15.66 -13.92 14.90
N LYS A 349 -14.60 -13.91 14.07
CA LYS A 349 -13.29 -14.41 14.48
C LYS A 349 -12.69 -13.45 15.53
N ILE A 350 -12.11 -14.01 16.60
CA ILE A 350 -11.40 -13.26 17.64
C ILE A 350 -9.97 -13.78 17.78
N THR A 351 -9.10 -13.01 18.45
CA THR A 351 -7.73 -13.46 18.70
C THR A 351 -7.65 -14.49 19.82
N GLU A 352 -6.52 -15.21 19.88
CA GLU A 352 -6.24 -16.14 20.98
C GLU A 352 -6.12 -15.43 22.33
N GLU A 353 -5.59 -14.21 22.35
CA GLU A 353 -5.49 -13.37 23.55
C GLU A 353 -6.88 -13.01 24.09
N GLU A 354 -7.81 -12.60 23.22
CA GLU A 354 -9.19 -12.30 23.59
C GLU A 354 -9.91 -13.54 24.13
N TYR A 355 -9.69 -14.71 23.50
CA TYR A 355 -10.20 -15.99 24.00
C TYR A 355 -9.64 -16.32 25.40
N ASN A 356 -8.34 -16.16 25.59
CA ASN A 356 -7.67 -16.44 26.87
C ASN A 356 -8.09 -15.47 27.97
N GLU A 357 -8.41 -14.20 27.65
CA GLU A 357 -9.00 -13.27 28.60
C GLU A 357 -10.42 -13.71 29.02
N ALA A 358 -11.26 -14.08 28.06
CA ALA A 358 -12.61 -14.59 28.34
C ALA A 358 -12.57 -15.87 29.19
N LYS A 359 -11.65 -16.79 28.87
CA LYS A 359 -11.40 -18.01 29.64
C LYS A 359 -10.96 -17.70 31.08
N ARG A 360 -10.03 -16.77 31.28
CA ARG A 360 -9.59 -16.34 32.62
C ARG A 360 -10.75 -15.79 33.46
N LYS A 361 -11.61 -14.95 32.88
CA LYS A 361 -12.80 -14.40 33.56
C LYS A 361 -13.77 -15.51 33.97
N GLU A 362 -13.92 -16.53 33.14
CA GLU A 362 -14.85 -17.63 33.38
C GLU A 362 -14.31 -18.66 34.39
N ASP A 363 -13.01 -18.98 34.33
CA ASP A 363 -12.34 -19.81 35.33
C ASP A 363 -12.34 -19.14 36.71
N ALA A 364 -12.19 -17.81 36.79
CA ALA A 364 -12.27 -17.05 38.03
C ALA A 364 -13.62 -17.24 38.75
N LYS A 365 -14.73 -17.38 38.01
CA LYS A 365 -16.06 -17.63 38.62
C LYS A 365 -16.18 -18.97 39.32
N ARG A 366 -15.33 -19.94 38.98
CA ARG A 366 -15.38 -21.33 39.47
C ARG A 366 -14.52 -21.56 40.70
N VAL A 367 -13.67 -20.61 41.06
CA VAL A 367 -12.76 -20.68 42.20
C VAL A 367 -13.53 -20.75 43.50
N LYS A 368 -13.13 -21.68 44.37
CA LYS A 368 -13.72 -21.95 45.68
C LYS A 368 -12.73 -21.67 46.80
N ARG A 369 -13.25 -21.62 48.03
CA ARG A 369 -12.42 -21.54 49.24
C ARG A 369 -11.43 -22.72 49.25
N GLY A 370 -10.17 -22.42 49.52
CA GLY A 370 -9.08 -23.38 49.58
C GLY A 370 -8.29 -23.52 48.28
N ASP A 371 -8.82 -23.06 47.15
CA ASP A 371 -8.09 -23.06 45.88
C ASP A 371 -6.88 -22.11 45.95
N VAL A 372 -5.84 -22.45 45.22
CA VAL A 372 -4.67 -21.59 45.01
C VAL A 372 -4.81 -20.92 43.65
N VAL A 373 -4.59 -19.62 43.62
CA VAL A 373 -4.71 -18.77 42.42
C VAL A 373 -3.42 -17.99 42.20
N VAL A 374 -3.20 -17.60 40.94
CA VAL A 374 -2.12 -16.71 40.53
C VAL A 374 -2.73 -15.41 40.05
N VAL A 375 -2.26 -14.31 40.60
CA VAL A 375 -2.70 -12.96 40.26
C VAL A 375 -2.16 -12.62 38.87
N THR A 376 -3.05 -12.30 37.94
CA THR A 376 -2.68 -12.01 36.54
C THR A 376 -2.59 -10.52 36.25
N LYS A 377 -3.03 -9.67 37.19
CA LYS A 377 -2.89 -8.22 37.09
C LYS A 377 -2.76 -7.64 38.48
N SER A 378 -1.78 -6.77 38.65
CA SER A 378 -1.47 -6.14 39.92
C SER A 378 -2.61 -5.23 40.40
N THR A 379 -2.74 -5.16 41.73
CA THR A 379 -3.59 -4.18 42.44
C THR A 379 -2.70 -3.39 43.40
N HIS A 380 -3.27 -2.40 44.11
CA HIS A 380 -2.51 -1.59 45.07
C HIS A 380 -1.90 -2.38 46.26
N ARG A 381 -2.30 -3.64 46.49
CA ARG A 381 -1.80 -4.49 47.59
C ARG A 381 -1.20 -5.82 47.13
N ILE A 382 -1.50 -6.26 45.91
CA ILE A 382 -1.20 -7.60 45.43
C ILE A 382 -0.52 -7.50 44.08
N SER A 383 0.67 -8.09 43.96
CA SER A 383 1.48 -7.99 42.74
C SER A 383 1.06 -9.00 41.68
N GLU A 384 1.29 -8.66 40.41
CA GLU A 384 1.14 -9.62 39.32
C GLU A 384 2.13 -10.78 39.48
N GLY A 385 1.68 -12.00 39.19
CA GLY A 385 2.42 -13.24 39.41
C GLY A 385 2.35 -13.77 40.85
N GLN A 386 1.77 -13.03 41.80
CA GLN A 386 1.67 -13.49 43.18
C GLN A 386 0.74 -14.70 43.29
N ILE A 387 1.22 -15.77 43.92
CA ILE A 387 0.47 -16.99 44.20
C ILE A 387 -0.15 -16.86 45.58
N ALA A 388 -1.44 -17.16 45.71
CA ALA A 388 -2.17 -16.99 46.95
C ALA A 388 -3.29 -18.01 47.12
N LYS A 389 -3.69 -18.28 48.36
CA LYS A 389 -4.78 -19.19 48.70
C LYS A 389 -6.07 -18.43 48.94
N VAL A 390 -7.16 -18.91 48.36
CA VAL A 390 -8.49 -18.32 48.49
C VAL A 390 -9.04 -18.61 49.89
N ARG A 391 -9.09 -17.58 50.73
CA ARG A 391 -9.68 -17.63 52.07
C ARG A 391 -11.20 -17.69 52.01
N THR A 392 -11.79 -16.83 51.19
CA THR A 392 -13.25 -16.68 51.08
C THR A 392 -13.61 -16.22 49.68
N ARG A 393 -14.69 -16.79 49.14
CA ARG A 393 -15.26 -16.42 47.86
C ARG A 393 -16.49 -15.55 48.11
N CYS A 394 -16.48 -14.34 47.57
CA CYS A 394 -17.60 -13.42 47.57
C CYS A 394 -18.17 -13.30 46.14
N ARG A 395 -19.31 -12.63 45.98
CA ARG A 395 -19.87 -12.36 44.65
C ARG A 395 -19.00 -11.33 43.93
N GLY A 396 -18.27 -11.76 42.91
CA GLY A 396 -17.45 -10.89 42.05
C GLY A 396 -16.00 -10.70 42.48
N HIS A 397 -15.59 -11.20 43.66
CA HIS A 397 -14.21 -11.10 44.15
C HIS A 397 -13.85 -12.24 45.12
N VAL A 398 -12.56 -12.42 45.38
CA VAL A 398 -12.02 -13.36 46.38
C VAL A 398 -11.14 -12.66 47.39
N HIS A 399 -11.13 -13.16 48.62
CA HIS A 399 -10.16 -12.79 49.65
C HIS A 399 -9.00 -13.78 49.61
N LEU A 400 -7.78 -13.26 49.59
CA LEU A 400 -6.56 -14.03 49.43
C LEU A 400 -5.71 -14.00 50.70
N ASN A 401 -5.11 -15.14 51.02
CA ASN A 401 -4.04 -15.25 51.99
C ASN A 401 -2.74 -15.65 51.28
N ASP A 402 -1.61 -15.15 51.79
CA ASP A 402 -0.29 -15.64 51.39
C ASP A 402 0.00 -17.04 51.95
N GLU A 403 1.20 -17.55 51.68
CA GLU A 403 1.66 -18.86 52.14
C GLU A 403 1.75 -18.97 53.68
N GLN A 404 1.88 -17.84 54.37
CA GLN A 404 1.92 -17.72 55.83
C GLN A 404 0.53 -17.64 56.46
N GLY A 405 -0.51 -17.50 55.63
CA GLY A 405 -1.88 -17.28 56.08
C GLY A 405 -2.20 -15.82 56.40
N LYS A 406 -1.30 -14.88 56.09
CA LYS A 406 -1.52 -13.44 56.23
C LYS A 406 -2.49 -12.97 55.15
N ASP A 407 -3.40 -12.08 55.54
CA ASP A 407 -4.37 -11.48 54.62
C ASP A 407 -3.67 -10.57 53.61
N LEU A 408 -3.84 -10.88 52.32
CA LEU A 408 -3.36 -10.08 51.20
C LEU A 408 -4.42 -9.07 50.70
N GLY A 409 -5.67 -9.22 51.15
CA GLY A 409 -6.81 -8.42 50.72
C GLY A 409 -7.67 -9.10 49.67
N THR A 410 -8.40 -8.28 48.92
CA THR A 410 -9.38 -8.71 47.92
C THR A 410 -8.88 -8.54 46.51
N ILE A 411 -9.29 -9.43 45.61
CA ILE A 411 -9.08 -9.29 44.17
C ILE A 411 -10.35 -9.66 43.39
N ASP A 412 -10.67 -8.84 42.38
CA ASP A 412 -11.87 -8.99 41.56
C ASP A 412 -11.73 -10.15 40.55
N ASP A 413 -12.88 -10.70 40.16
CA ASP A 413 -12.96 -11.74 39.13
C ASP A 413 -12.32 -11.28 37.82
N GLY A 414 -11.49 -12.16 37.23
CA GLY A 414 -10.77 -11.87 35.99
C GLY A 414 -9.39 -11.23 36.17
N LEU A 415 -9.00 -10.87 37.40
CA LEU A 415 -7.64 -10.42 37.73
C LEU A 415 -6.74 -11.54 38.31
N PHE A 416 -7.23 -12.78 38.32
CA PHE A 416 -6.50 -13.97 38.74
C PHE A 416 -6.91 -15.19 37.90
N ARG A 417 -6.08 -16.24 37.94
CA ARG A 417 -6.36 -17.57 37.38
C ARG A 417 -6.10 -18.66 38.41
N LEU A 418 -6.63 -19.86 38.19
CA LEU A 418 -6.22 -21.04 38.97
C LEU A 418 -4.71 -21.32 38.79
N ALA A 419 -4.06 -21.65 39.90
CA ALA A 419 -2.69 -22.11 39.89
C ALA A 419 -2.58 -23.50 39.25
N THR A 420 -1.51 -23.73 38.50
CA THR A 420 -1.12 -25.04 37.97
C THR A 420 -0.73 -25.99 39.11
N ALA A 421 -0.64 -27.29 38.84
CA ALA A 421 -0.22 -28.27 39.85
C ALA A 421 1.16 -27.93 40.46
N LYS A 422 2.12 -27.53 39.61
CA LYS A 422 3.46 -27.12 40.05
C LYS A 422 3.43 -25.86 40.93
N GLU A 423 2.66 -24.85 40.53
CA GLU A 423 2.51 -23.62 41.33
C GLU A 423 1.83 -23.88 42.68
N LYS A 424 0.90 -24.85 42.74
CA LYS A 424 0.29 -25.30 44.00
C LYS A 424 1.32 -25.97 44.92
N GLU A 425 2.11 -26.90 44.40
CA GLU A 425 3.17 -27.57 45.15
C GLU A 425 4.22 -26.56 45.68
N GLU A 426 4.61 -25.59 44.85
CA GLU A 426 5.54 -24.53 45.26
C GLU A 426 4.94 -23.66 46.38
N PHE A 427 3.67 -23.28 46.27
CA PHE A 427 2.98 -22.50 47.31
C PHE A 427 2.86 -23.27 48.64
N GLU A 428 2.51 -24.55 48.59
CA GLU A 428 2.43 -25.39 49.79
C GLU A 428 3.79 -25.57 50.46
N LYS A 429 4.83 -25.84 49.67
CA LYS A 429 6.21 -25.94 50.16
C LYS A 429 6.67 -24.62 50.79
N GLN A 430 6.37 -23.47 50.17
CA GLN A 430 6.67 -22.17 50.77
C GLN A 430 5.97 -22.00 52.12
N GLY A 431 4.70 -22.39 52.24
CA GLY A 431 3.94 -22.31 53.49
C GLY A 431 4.51 -23.19 54.61
N GLU A 432 4.98 -24.40 54.30
CA GLU A 432 5.63 -25.27 55.29
C GLU A 432 6.91 -24.67 55.86
N TRP A 433 7.75 -24.09 55.01
CA TRP A 433 8.98 -23.42 55.43
C TRP A 433 8.70 -22.12 56.17
N ALA A 434 7.67 -21.37 55.76
CA ALA A 434 7.31 -20.13 56.40
C ALA A 434 6.75 -20.34 57.82
N LYS A 435 6.04 -21.45 58.09
CA LYS A 435 5.66 -21.85 59.47
C LYS A 435 6.85 -22.06 60.39
N LEU A 436 8.02 -22.42 59.83
CA LEU A 436 9.28 -22.55 60.54
C LEU A 436 10.03 -21.21 60.66
N GLY A 437 9.48 -20.10 60.15
CA GLY A 437 10.14 -18.80 60.10
C GLY A 437 11.36 -18.78 59.18
N ARG A 438 11.32 -19.54 58.08
CA ARG A 438 12.44 -19.77 57.15
C ARG A 438 12.01 -19.64 55.70
N LYS A 439 12.94 -19.30 54.80
CA LYS A 439 12.74 -19.37 53.34
C LYS A 439 12.94 -20.81 52.85
N VAL A 440 12.29 -21.19 51.75
CA VAL A 440 12.46 -22.53 51.16
C VAL A 440 13.94 -22.80 50.85
N GLY A 441 14.48 -23.88 51.41
CA GLY A 441 15.88 -24.27 51.24
C GLY A 441 16.88 -23.45 52.08
N GLU A 442 16.41 -22.69 53.07
CA GLU A 442 17.27 -21.99 54.03
C GLU A 442 17.86 -22.95 55.07
N LEU A 443 19.17 -23.13 55.01
CA LEU A 443 19.93 -23.96 55.95
C LEU A 443 20.43 -23.10 57.12
N ARG A 444 20.33 -23.62 58.35
CA ARG A 444 20.83 -22.96 59.58
C ARG A 444 21.60 -23.95 60.46
N ASN A 445 22.36 -23.39 61.41
CA ASN A 445 23.09 -24.18 62.40
C ASN A 445 22.16 -25.11 63.20
N GLY A 446 22.50 -26.39 63.24
CA GLY A 446 21.78 -27.45 63.94
C GLY A 446 20.78 -28.23 63.08
N ASP A 447 20.62 -27.89 61.79
CA ASP A 447 19.75 -28.63 60.87
C ASP A 447 20.34 -30.01 60.52
N ILE A 448 19.48 -31.01 60.27
CA ILE A 448 19.86 -32.34 59.76
C ILE A 448 19.46 -32.38 58.30
N VAL A 449 20.44 -32.63 57.44
CA VAL A 449 20.28 -32.68 55.99
C VAL A 449 20.64 -34.05 55.47
N ALA A 450 20.00 -34.45 54.36
CA ALA A 450 20.42 -35.57 53.54
C ALA A 450 21.25 -35.07 52.37
N PHE A 451 22.36 -35.74 52.08
CA PHE A 451 23.19 -35.39 50.93
C PHE A 451 22.71 -36.06 49.63
N GLY A 452 22.62 -35.28 48.55
CA GLY A 452 22.23 -35.74 47.21
C GLY A 452 23.40 -36.25 46.36
N SER A 453 24.62 -36.03 46.82
CA SER A 453 25.88 -36.40 46.16
C SER A 453 26.86 -36.98 47.17
N ASP A 454 27.87 -37.69 46.69
CA ASP A 454 28.98 -38.12 47.54
C ASP A 454 29.83 -36.91 47.93
N THR A 455 29.97 -36.65 49.24
CA THR A 455 30.63 -35.44 49.77
C THR A 455 32.09 -35.67 50.16
N GLY A 456 32.67 -36.81 49.75
CA GLY A 456 34.00 -37.27 50.14
C GLY A 456 34.05 -37.91 51.53
N GLY A 457 34.97 -38.86 51.72
CA GLY A 457 35.12 -39.60 52.99
C GLY A 457 33.99 -40.61 53.24
N GLN A 458 33.47 -40.65 54.46
CA GLN A 458 32.45 -41.61 54.92
C GLN A 458 31.00 -41.21 54.61
N PHE A 459 30.76 -40.02 54.04
CA PHE A 459 29.42 -39.50 53.75
C PHE A 459 29.10 -39.69 52.25
N ARG A 460 28.29 -40.70 51.97
CA ARG A 460 27.80 -41.04 50.62
C ARG A 460 26.47 -40.35 50.36
N LYS A 461 26.02 -40.36 49.11
CA LYS A 461 24.65 -39.97 48.75
C LYS A 461 23.64 -40.70 49.65
N GLY A 462 22.72 -39.93 50.25
CA GLY A 462 21.72 -40.38 51.22
C GLY A 462 22.17 -40.30 52.68
N SER A 463 23.45 -40.03 52.97
CA SER A 463 23.91 -39.84 54.35
C SER A 463 23.25 -38.64 55.02
N LEU A 464 22.90 -38.81 56.30
CA LEU A 464 22.34 -37.77 57.16
C LEU A 464 23.45 -37.13 57.99
N ALA A 465 23.50 -35.81 58.01
CA ALA A 465 24.47 -35.07 58.81
C ALA A 465 23.84 -33.83 59.45
N GLU A 466 24.33 -33.48 60.64
CA GLU A 466 24.00 -32.23 61.28
C GLU A 466 24.96 -31.14 60.79
N ILE A 467 24.41 -30.01 60.34
CA ILE A 467 25.19 -28.88 59.83
C ILE A 467 25.36 -27.78 60.89
N PHE A 468 26.49 -27.08 60.86
CA PHE A 468 26.84 -25.99 61.75
C PHE A 468 27.84 -25.05 61.07
N ASN A 469 28.18 -23.92 61.68
CA ASN A 469 28.97 -22.85 61.05
C ASN A 469 28.46 -22.48 59.64
N VAL A 470 27.14 -22.42 59.49
CA VAL A 470 26.48 -22.05 58.24
C VAL A 470 26.78 -20.57 57.93
N THR A 471 27.36 -20.31 56.77
CA THR A 471 27.75 -18.99 56.27
C THR A 471 27.24 -18.79 54.84
N GLY A 472 27.24 -17.53 54.37
CA GLY A 472 26.79 -17.20 53.01
C GLY A 472 25.35 -17.62 52.72
N ASN A 473 24.38 -17.35 53.62
CA ASN A 473 22.97 -17.75 53.45
C ASN A 473 22.73 -19.25 53.21
N GLY A 474 23.59 -20.11 53.75
CA GLY A 474 23.48 -21.57 53.59
C GLY A 474 24.41 -22.15 52.55
N ASP A 475 25.15 -21.33 51.80
CA ASP A 475 26.01 -21.79 50.71
C ASP A 475 27.20 -22.62 51.20
N HIS A 476 27.70 -22.33 52.40
CA HIS A 476 28.80 -23.05 53.05
C HIS A 476 28.42 -23.42 54.47
N PHE A 477 28.80 -24.62 54.89
CA PHE A 477 28.59 -25.10 56.26
C PHE A 477 29.65 -26.12 56.62
N ASN A 478 29.81 -26.37 57.91
CA ASN A 478 30.48 -27.56 58.41
C ASN A 478 29.43 -28.61 58.77
N PHE A 479 29.78 -29.89 58.68
CA PHE A 479 28.88 -30.97 59.02
C PHE A 479 29.62 -32.12 59.71
N LYS A 480 28.86 -32.89 60.49
CA LYS A 480 29.31 -34.10 61.18
C LYS A 480 28.16 -35.07 61.35
N LEU A 481 28.46 -36.31 61.71
CA LEU A 481 27.43 -37.27 62.13
C LEU A 481 26.72 -36.72 63.37
N HIS A 482 25.39 -36.85 63.40
CA HIS A 482 24.61 -36.38 64.55
C HIS A 482 25.07 -37.09 65.84
N GLY A 483 25.39 -36.32 66.88
CA GLY A 483 25.90 -36.84 68.16
C GLY A 483 27.42 -37.13 68.19
N ASP A 484 28.15 -36.95 67.09
CA ASP A 484 29.60 -37.13 67.05
C ASP A 484 30.34 -35.86 67.55
N ASN A 485 31.41 -36.07 68.32
CA ASN A 485 32.32 -35.01 68.79
C ASN A 485 33.65 -34.97 67.98
N GLY A 486 33.74 -35.78 66.92
CA GLY A 486 34.91 -35.89 66.04
C GLY A 486 35.08 -34.74 65.02
N TYR A 487 35.96 -35.00 64.04
CA TYR A 487 36.36 -34.02 63.01
C TYR A 487 35.17 -33.52 62.18
N SER A 488 35.09 -32.20 62.02
CA SER A 488 34.10 -31.56 61.15
C SER A 488 34.54 -31.55 59.70
N HIS A 489 33.63 -31.86 58.78
CA HIS A 489 33.85 -31.70 57.34
C HIS A 489 33.25 -30.38 56.85
N SER A 490 33.80 -29.81 55.77
CA SER A 490 33.21 -28.63 55.12
C SER A 490 32.33 -29.07 53.95
N GLY A 491 31.13 -28.51 53.88
CA GLY A 491 30.10 -28.80 52.88
C GLY A 491 29.57 -27.55 52.22
N ARG A 492 28.84 -27.77 51.11
CA ARG A 492 28.19 -26.71 50.34
C ARG A 492 26.72 -27.03 50.11
N LYS A 493 25.89 -26.00 49.95
CA LYS A 493 24.43 -26.15 49.74
C LYS A 493 24.06 -27.11 48.63
N GLY A 494 24.80 -27.08 47.52
CA GLY A 494 24.55 -27.95 46.36
C GLY A 494 24.70 -29.45 46.64
N TRP A 495 25.28 -29.83 47.78
CA TRP A 495 25.38 -31.23 48.19
C TRP A 495 24.14 -31.72 48.93
N VAL A 496 23.31 -30.82 49.45
CA VAL A 496 22.10 -31.16 50.19
C VAL A 496 20.97 -31.48 49.20
N SER A 497 20.45 -32.71 49.24
CA SER A 497 19.23 -33.07 48.50
C SER A 497 17.98 -32.65 49.25
N GLU A 498 17.99 -32.76 50.57
CA GLU A 498 16.80 -32.56 51.39
C GLU A 498 17.16 -32.08 52.81
N LEU A 499 16.32 -31.20 53.36
CA LEU A 499 16.34 -30.86 54.78
C LEU A 499 15.41 -31.83 55.52
N ILE A 500 15.97 -32.69 56.36
CA ILE A 500 15.25 -33.79 56.99
C ILE A 500 14.61 -33.36 58.31
N ALA A 501 15.32 -32.57 59.11
CA ALA A 501 14.77 -32.02 60.34
C ALA A 501 15.43 -30.68 60.68
N THR A 502 14.62 -29.69 61.01
CA THR A 502 15.13 -28.41 61.51
C THR A 502 15.51 -28.50 62.99
N LYS A 503 16.41 -27.61 63.43
CA LYS A 503 16.73 -27.49 64.86
C LYS A 503 15.47 -27.15 65.69
N GLU A 504 14.62 -26.26 65.18
CA GLU A 504 13.41 -25.79 65.83
C GLU A 504 12.33 -26.88 65.91
N GLY A 505 12.26 -27.76 64.89
CA GLY A 505 11.36 -28.92 64.90
C GLY A 505 11.74 -29.98 65.93
N ARG A 506 13.04 -30.08 66.29
CA ARG A 506 13.54 -31.00 67.31
C ARG A 506 13.37 -30.50 68.74
N ALA A 507 13.38 -29.18 68.96
CA ALA A 507 13.26 -28.59 70.30
C ALA A 507 11.87 -28.78 70.94
N ASN A 508 10.84 -29.09 70.14
CA ASN A 508 9.46 -29.29 70.62
C ASN A 508 9.12 -30.76 70.97
N ILE A 509 10.06 -31.69 70.92
CA ILE A 509 9.86 -33.07 71.41
C ILE A 509 10.24 -33.10 72.89
N THR A 510 9.31 -32.73 73.76
CA THR A 510 9.42 -33.01 75.19
C THR A 510 9.14 -34.49 75.40
N VAL A 511 10.18 -35.30 75.55
CA VAL A 511 10.01 -36.67 76.05
C VAL A 511 9.69 -36.53 77.54
N ASN A 512 8.40 -36.66 77.90
CA ASN A 512 8.04 -36.92 79.29
C ASN A 512 8.76 -38.20 79.70
N LYS A 513 9.60 -38.11 80.73
CA LYS A 513 10.39 -39.22 81.26
C LYS A 513 9.53 -40.40 81.69
#